data_AF-A0A358B2K0-F1
#
_entry.id   AF-A0A358B2K0-F1
#
_cell.length_a   1.000
_cell.length_b   1.000
_cell.length_c   1.000
_cell.angle_alpha   90.00
_cell.angle_beta   90.00
_cell.angle_gamma   90.00
#
_symmetry.space_group_name_H-M   'P 1'
#
loop_
_entity.id
_entity.type
_entity.pdbx_description
1 polymer ?
#
loop_
_entity_poly.entity_id
_entity_poly.type
_entity_poly.pdbx_seq_one_letter_code
_entity_poly.pdbx_strand_id
1 'polypeptide(L)'
;MSQFADGGVVASKPYVSSGAYIARMSDHCGSCAYRVKDRTGPRACPFNLLYWHFLDRHRDRFAANPRMAPMYRTWEKMAADHRATVLEEAGALLRRLHAGAVV
;
A
#
# COMPACT_ATOMS: atom_id res chain seq x y z
N MET A 1 9.47 5.91 -14.64
CA MET A 1 8.43 6.64 -13.85
C MET A 1 7.50 5.71 -13.05
N SER A 2 6.60 4.92 -13.66
CA SER A 2 5.54 4.16 -12.95
C SER A 2 6.08 3.09 -11.98
N GLN A 3 6.91 2.16 -12.47
CA GLN A 3 7.39 1.01 -11.68
C GLN A 3 8.60 1.32 -10.79
N PHE A 4 9.17 2.52 -10.89
CA PHE A 4 10.39 2.92 -10.17
C PHE A 4 11.62 1.99 -10.38
N ALA A 5 11.60 1.19 -11.45
CA ALA A 5 12.64 0.21 -11.76
C ALA A 5 13.98 0.87 -12.18
N ASP A 6 13.92 2.10 -12.70
CA ASP A 6 15.09 2.91 -13.05
C ASP A 6 15.82 3.51 -11.83
N GLY A 7 15.34 3.27 -10.61
CA GLY A 7 15.97 3.76 -9.39
C GLY A 7 15.87 5.25 -9.16
N GLY A 8 15.05 5.94 -9.94
CA GLY A 8 14.74 7.35 -9.73
C GLY A 8 15.32 8.30 -10.77
N VAL A 9 15.76 7.78 -11.93
CA VAL A 9 16.21 8.59 -13.07
C VAL A 9 15.12 9.58 -13.51
N VAL A 10 13.86 9.13 -13.56
CA VAL A 10 12.73 9.93 -14.05
C VAL A 10 11.90 10.56 -12.92
N ALA A 11 11.99 10.03 -11.69
CA ALA A 11 11.22 10.53 -10.56
C ALA A 11 11.97 10.30 -9.25
N SER A 12 11.92 11.25 -8.31
CA SER A 12 12.66 11.13 -7.05
C SER A 12 11.99 10.24 -5.99
N LYS A 13 10.79 9.71 -6.26
CA LYS A 13 10.04 8.79 -5.37
C LYS A 13 9.10 7.89 -6.18
N PRO A 14 8.77 6.68 -5.70
CA PRO A 14 7.81 5.81 -6.38
C PRO A 14 6.40 6.41 -6.39
N TYR A 15 5.70 6.27 -7.52
CA TYR A 15 4.29 6.64 -7.65
C TYR A 15 3.40 5.50 -7.15
N VAL A 16 3.31 5.40 -5.83
CA VAL A 16 2.45 4.44 -5.12
C VAL A 16 1.51 5.19 -4.18
N SER A 17 0.31 4.64 -3.99
CA SER A 17 -0.69 5.23 -3.09
C SER A 17 -1.57 4.15 -2.46
N SER A 18 -2.17 4.48 -1.31
CA SER A 18 -3.30 3.72 -0.79
C SER A 18 -4.59 4.07 -1.53
N GLY A 19 -5.69 3.40 -1.18
CA GLY A 19 -7.00 3.68 -1.77
C GLY A 19 -7.50 5.10 -1.51
N ALA A 20 -6.97 5.79 -0.48
CA ALA A 20 -7.34 7.16 -0.15
C ALA A 20 -7.06 8.15 -1.29
N TYR A 21 -6.00 7.94 -2.08
CA TYR A 21 -5.72 8.78 -3.26
C TYR A 21 -6.77 8.55 -4.35
N ILE A 22 -7.09 7.29 -4.64
CA ILE A 22 -8.10 6.91 -5.64
C ILE A 22 -9.46 7.51 -5.27
N ALA A 23 -9.89 7.37 -4.00
CA ALA A 23 -11.14 7.93 -3.52
C ALA A 23 -11.21 9.46 -3.58
N ARG A 24 -10.07 10.16 -3.47
CA ARG A 24 -10.03 11.62 -3.59
C ARG A 24 -10.10 12.09 -5.04
N MET A 25 -9.59 11.29 -5.97
CA MET A 25 -9.42 11.65 -7.38
C MET A 25 -10.46 11.02 -8.31
N SER A 26 -11.38 10.21 -7.77
CA SER A 26 -12.39 9.49 -8.55
C SER A 26 -13.65 9.22 -7.71
N ASP A 27 -14.69 8.72 -8.36
CA ASP A 27 -15.96 8.28 -7.77
C ASP A 27 -16.09 6.74 -7.66
N HIS A 28 -15.08 5.98 -8.13
CA HIS A 28 -15.10 4.51 -8.18
C HIS A 28 -15.36 3.83 -6.83
N CYS A 29 -14.95 4.45 -5.73
CA CYS A 29 -15.10 3.87 -4.40
C CYS A 29 -16.56 3.81 -3.92
N GLY A 30 -17.49 4.57 -4.52
CA GLY A 30 -18.88 4.64 -4.08
C GLY A 30 -19.65 3.32 -4.23
N SER A 31 -19.40 2.58 -5.31
CA SER A 31 -20.06 1.31 -5.65
C SER A 31 -19.12 0.09 -5.58
N CYS A 32 -17.90 0.28 -5.09
CA CYS A 32 -16.90 -0.79 -5.03
C CYS A 32 -17.29 -1.87 -4.00
N ALA A 33 -17.00 -3.14 -4.31
CA ALA A 33 -17.15 -4.25 -3.36
C ALA A 33 -16.27 -4.07 -2.10
N TYR A 34 -15.17 -3.33 -2.25
CA TYR A 34 -14.25 -2.98 -1.18
C TYR A 34 -14.57 -1.62 -0.55
N ARG A 35 -14.24 -1.50 0.73
CA ARG A 35 -14.39 -0.28 1.52
C ARG A 35 -13.06 0.43 1.65
N VAL A 36 -12.97 1.61 1.04
CA VAL A 36 -11.73 2.40 1.00
C VAL A 36 -11.29 2.93 2.37
N LYS A 37 -12.23 3.06 3.32
CA LYS A 37 -11.96 3.52 4.69
C LYS A 37 -11.46 2.40 5.60
N ASP A 38 -11.75 1.14 5.25
CA ASP A 38 -11.34 -0.02 6.03
C ASP A 38 -9.83 -0.25 5.81
N ARG A 39 -9.07 -0.28 6.91
CA ARG A 39 -7.61 -0.44 6.88
C ARG A 39 -7.17 -1.90 6.86
N THR A 40 -8.00 -2.78 7.44
CA THR A 40 -7.86 -4.22 7.53
C THR A 40 -9.24 -4.88 7.45
N GLY A 41 -9.27 -6.21 7.32
CA GLY A 41 -10.47 -7.03 7.24
C GLY A 41 -10.90 -7.37 5.81
N PRO A 42 -11.92 -8.23 5.68
CA PRO A 42 -12.28 -8.89 4.40
C PRO A 42 -12.75 -7.94 3.30
N ARG A 43 -13.18 -6.71 3.65
CA ARG A 43 -13.57 -5.67 2.69
C ARG A 43 -12.56 -4.53 2.61
N ALA A 44 -11.41 -4.60 3.28
CA ALA A 44 -10.39 -3.56 3.16
C ALA A 44 -9.98 -3.40 1.70
N CYS A 45 -9.87 -2.15 1.25
CA CYS A 45 -9.38 -1.86 -0.10
C CYS A 45 -7.98 -2.47 -0.28
N PRO A 46 -7.77 -3.30 -1.32
CA PRO A 46 -6.46 -3.89 -1.64
C PRO A 46 -5.31 -2.89 -1.63
N PHE A 47 -5.53 -1.68 -2.14
CA PHE A 47 -4.52 -0.62 -2.15
C PHE A 47 -4.12 -0.16 -0.74
N ASN A 48 -5.00 -0.22 0.27
CA ASN A 48 -4.63 0.13 1.64
C ASN A 48 -3.60 -0.86 2.21
N LEU A 49 -3.84 -2.16 1.99
CA LEU A 49 -2.98 -3.25 2.44
C LEU A 49 -1.65 -3.24 1.66
N LEU A 50 -1.74 -3.28 0.32
CA LEU A 50 -0.58 -3.41 -0.56
C LEU A 50 0.34 -2.19 -0.53
N TYR A 51 -0.18 -1.00 -0.24
CA TYR A 51 0.64 0.20 -0.07
C TYR A 51 1.63 0.05 1.09
N TRP A 52 1.16 -0.36 2.27
CA TRP A 52 2.04 -0.55 3.42
C TRP A 52 2.96 -1.74 3.25
N HIS A 53 2.46 -2.85 2.70
CA HIS A 53 3.27 -4.01 2.37
C HIS A 53 4.41 -3.68 1.38
N PHE A 54 4.15 -2.84 0.37
CA PHE A 54 5.18 -2.36 -0.56
C PHE A 54 6.25 -1.52 0.15
N LEU A 55 5.85 -0.60 1.03
CA LEU A 55 6.80 0.24 1.75
C LEU A 55 7.64 -0.58 2.74
N ASP A 56 7.02 -1.51 3.45
CA ASP A 56 7.68 -2.32 4.46
C ASP A 56 8.74 -3.24 3.83
N ARG A 57 8.38 -4.00 2.80
CA ARG A 57 9.31 -4.93 2.11
C ARG A 57 10.48 -4.24 1.39
N HIS A 58 10.39 -2.93 1.15
CA HIS A 58 11.43 -2.14 0.49
C HIS A 58 12.04 -1.07 1.43
N ARG A 59 11.84 -1.23 2.74
CA ARG A 59 12.32 -0.29 3.76
C ARG A 59 13.81 0.01 3.62
N ASP A 60 14.66 -1.00 3.45
CA ASP A 60 16.12 -0.81 3.33
C ASP A 60 16.50 0.12 2.18
N ARG A 61 15.75 0.06 1.07
CA ARG A 61 15.99 0.89 -0.11
C ARG A 61 15.44 2.31 0.06
N PHE A 62 14.26 2.45 0.67
CA PHE A 62 13.54 3.72 0.67
C PHE A 62 13.64 4.51 1.97
N ALA A 63 14.07 3.91 3.08
CA ALA A 63 14.21 4.59 4.36
C ALA A 63 15.21 5.75 4.31
N ALA A 64 16.24 5.64 3.46
CA ALA A 64 17.21 6.70 3.22
C ALA A 64 16.68 7.84 2.31
N ASN A 65 15.54 7.66 1.63
CA ASN A 65 14.96 8.70 0.77
C ASN A 65 14.19 9.74 1.63
N PRO A 66 14.64 11.00 1.71
CA PRO A 66 13.99 12.01 2.56
C PRO A 66 12.52 12.27 2.21
N ARG A 67 12.13 12.08 0.94
CA ARG A 67 10.74 12.25 0.48
C ARG A 67 9.82 11.10 0.90
N MET A 68 10.38 9.97 1.32
CA MET A 68 9.63 8.80 1.82
C MET A 68 9.56 8.76 3.36
N ALA A 69 10.41 9.53 4.04
CA ALA A 69 10.49 9.56 5.50
C ALA A 69 9.13 9.81 6.22
N PRO A 70 8.23 10.70 5.74
CA PRO A 70 6.92 10.88 6.38
C PRO A 70 6.07 9.61 6.42
N MET A 71 6.16 8.76 5.39
CA MET A 71 5.41 7.52 5.28
C MET A 71 5.92 6.50 6.30
N TYR A 72 7.25 6.36 6.44
CA TYR A 72 7.84 5.45 7.43
C TYR A 72 7.58 5.90 8.86
N ARG A 73 7.62 7.20 9.15
CA ARG A 73 7.21 7.72 10.47
C ARG A 73 5.75 7.43 10.78
N THR A 74 4.88 7.50 9.78
CA THR A 74 3.46 7.15 9.94
C THR A 74 3.31 5.66 10.24
N TRP A 75 4.02 4.80 9.51
CA TRP A 75 4.05 3.36 9.75
C TRP A 75 4.53 3.03 11.17
N GLU A 76 5.62 3.64 11.61
CA GLU A 76 6.22 3.37 12.93
C GLU A 76 5.36 3.78 14.12
N LYS A 77 4.47 4.77 13.92
CA LYS A 77 3.49 5.18 14.93
C LYS A 77 2.30 4.25 15.05
N MET A 78 2.10 3.33 14.10
CA MET A 78 1.01 2.35 14.18
C MET A 78 1.34 1.27 15.22
N ALA A 79 0.30 0.80 15.91
CA ALA A 79 0.43 -0.30 16.86
C ALA A 79 1.00 -1.55 16.18
N ALA A 80 1.83 -2.30 16.91
CA ALA A 80 2.58 -3.43 16.34
C ALA A 80 1.66 -4.55 15.83
N ASP A 81 0.59 -4.83 16.57
CA ASP A 81 -0.49 -5.75 16.19
C ASP A 81 -1.16 -5.29 14.89
N HIS A 82 -1.50 -4.01 14.76
CA HIS A 82 -2.10 -3.47 13.55
C HIS A 82 -1.19 -3.62 12.34
N ARG A 83 0.11 -3.33 12.49
CA ARG A 83 1.09 -3.54 11.42
C ARG A 83 1.17 -5.00 11.01
N ALA A 84 1.21 -5.92 11.97
CA ALA A 84 1.24 -7.35 11.71
C ALA A 84 0.00 -7.79 10.91
N THR A 85 -1.20 -7.37 11.31
CA THR A 85 -2.44 -7.66 10.59
C THR A 85 -2.42 -7.13 9.16
N VAL A 86 -1.99 -5.87 8.94
CA VAL A 86 -1.89 -5.29 7.60
C VAL A 86 -0.95 -6.12 6.71
N LEU A 87 0.19 -6.54 7.22
CA LEU A 87 1.17 -7.33 6.45
C LEU A 87 0.67 -8.76 6.19
N GLU A 88 0.01 -9.39 7.17
CA GLU A 88 -0.58 -10.72 7.03
C GLU A 88 -1.66 -10.73 5.94
N GLU A 89 -2.63 -9.81 6.02
CA GLU A 89 -3.72 -9.69 5.06
C GLU A 89 -3.22 -9.32 3.66
N ALA A 90 -2.23 -8.42 3.56
CA ALA A 90 -1.58 -8.10 2.30
C ALA A 90 -0.90 -9.34 1.68
N GLY A 91 -0.21 -10.14 2.50
CA GLY A 91 0.42 -11.39 2.06
C GLY A 91 -0.60 -12.42 1.58
N ALA A 92 -1.72 -12.57 2.29
CA ALA A 92 -2.82 -13.44 1.90
C ALA A 92 -3.45 -13.01 0.57
N LEU A 93 -3.68 -11.71 0.39
CA LEU A 93 -4.18 -11.14 -0.85
C LEU A 93 -3.21 -11.37 -2.02
N LEU A 94 -1.90 -11.15 -1.83
CA LEU A 94 -0.89 -11.39 -2.86
C LEU A 94 -0.84 -12.86 -3.27
N ARG A 95 -0.94 -13.81 -2.33
CA ARG A 95 -1.01 -15.24 -2.65
C ARG A 95 -2.22 -15.56 -3.55
N ARG A 96 -3.39 -14.98 -3.25
CA ARG A 96 -4.60 -15.16 -4.07
C ARG A 96 -4.42 -14.56 -5.48
N LEU A 97 -3.92 -13.33 -5.56
CA LEU A 97 -3.64 -12.65 -6.83
C LEU A 97 -2.65 -13.42 -7.70
N HIS A 98 -1.55 -13.90 -7.12
CA HIS A 98 -0.53 -14.67 -7.85
C HIS A 98 -1.03 -16.05 -8.28
N ALA A 99 -2.01 -16.62 -7.58
CA ALA A 99 -2.68 -17.86 -7.97
C ALA A 99 -3.77 -17.64 -9.05
N GLY A 100 -3.96 -16.40 -9.53
CA GLY A 100 -4.97 -16.07 -10.53
C GLY A 100 -6.40 -16.05 -9.99
N ALA A 101 -6.59 -15.96 -8.67
CA ALA A 101 -7.92 -15.86 -8.09
C ALA A 101 -8.59 -14.53 -8.47
N VAL A 102 -9.90 -14.57 -8.67
CA VAL A 102 -10.72 -13.36 -8.71
C VAL A 102 -10.79 -12.81 -7.28
N VAL A 103 -10.29 -11.59 -7.10
CA VAL A 103 -10.30 -10.87 -5.83
C VAL A 103 -11.27 -9.70 -5.89
#